data_AF-A0A9D8YA27-F1
#
_entry.id   AF-A0A9D8YA27-F1
#
_cell.length_a   1.000
_cell.length_b   1.000
_cell.length_c   1.000
_cell.angle_alpha   90.00
_cell.angle_beta   90.00
_cell.angle_gamma   90.00
#
_symmetry.space_group_name_H-M   'P 1'
#
loop_
_entity.id
_entity.type
_entity.pdbx_description
1 polymer ?
#
loop_
_entity_poly.entity_id
_entity_poly.type
_entity_poly.pdbx_seq_one_letter_code
_entity_poly.pdbx_strand_id
1 'polypeptide(L)'
;MKNFTDKEYHPVIEEYIIDYTDDTLETGERDAFEEVLVHDDDLRELAFSAKEGKKLLQQLGFMKASDKFRANLISRLQEQRS
;
A
#
# COMPACT_ATOMS: atom_id res chain seq x y z
N MET A 1 -5.23 -13.89 -36.58
CA MET A 1 -4.43 -13.55 -35.39
C MET A 1 -5.31 -12.66 -34.53
N LYS A 2 -5.83 -13.17 -33.41
CA LYS A 2 -6.64 -12.36 -32.48
C LYS A 2 -5.66 -11.57 -31.61
N ASN A 3 -5.81 -10.26 -31.59
CA ASN A 3 -4.93 -9.33 -30.91
C ASN A 3 -4.95 -9.59 -29.39
N PHE A 4 -3.77 -9.81 -28.80
CA PHE A 4 -3.52 -10.01 -27.38
C PHE A 4 -3.37 -8.69 -26.60
N THR A 5 -3.79 -7.55 -27.17
CA THR A 5 -3.30 -6.22 -26.76
C THR A 5 -4.17 -5.38 -25.85
N ASP A 6 -5.33 -5.83 -25.38
CA ASP A 6 -6.12 -5.01 -24.44
C ASP A 6 -6.67 -5.90 -23.30
N LYS A 7 -5.79 -6.27 -22.35
CA LYS A 7 -6.25 -6.64 -21.01
C LYS A 7 -6.62 -5.33 -20.30
N GLU A 8 -7.75 -4.72 -20.66
CA GLU A 8 -8.38 -3.72 -19.79
C GLU A 8 -8.69 -4.44 -18.48
N TYR A 9 -8.00 -4.06 -17.40
CA TYR A 9 -8.33 -4.57 -16.08
C TYR A 9 -9.77 -4.17 -15.78
N HIS A 10 -10.60 -5.15 -15.48
CA HIS A 10 -11.99 -4.91 -15.16
C HIS A 10 -12.04 -4.00 -13.92
N PRO A 11 -12.85 -2.92 -13.87
CA PRO A 11 -12.86 -1.97 -12.75
C PRO A 11 -13.02 -2.63 -11.37
N VAL A 12 -13.74 -3.76 -11.33
CA VAL A 12 -13.88 -4.61 -10.14
C VAL A 12 -12.53 -5.10 -9.62
N ILE A 13 -11.59 -5.52 -10.48
CA ILE A 13 -10.27 -6.00 -10.07
C ILE A 13 -9.47 -4.88 -9.39
N GLU A 14 -9.59 -3.64 -9.86
CA GLU A 14 -8.91 -2.49 -9.23
C GLU A 14 -9.42 -2.25 -7.80
N GLU A 15 -10.73 -2.35 -7.58
CA GLU A 15 -11.34 -2.26 -6.25
C GLU A 15 -10.80 -3.36 -5.32
N TYR A 16 -10.74 -4.61 -5.79
CA TYR A 16 -10.17 -5.71 -5.02
C TYR A 16 -8.68 -5.51 -4.70
N ILE A 17 -7.89 -4.94 -5.62
CA ILE A 17 -6.47 -4.61 -5.32
C ILE A 17 -6.39 -3.56 -4.21
N ILE A 18 -7.22 -2.52 -4.26
CA ILE A 18 -7.26 -1.47 -3.24
C ILE A 18 -7.65 -2.09 -1.89
N ASP A 19 -8.72 -2.86 -1.84
CA ASP A 19 -9.20 -3.46 -0.58
C ASP A 19 -8.22 -4.51 -0.03
N TYR A 20 -7.56 -5.28 -0.91
CA TYR A 20 -6.50 -6.21 -0.52
C TYR A 20 -5.25 -5.49 0.03
N THR A 21 -4.91 -4.34 -0.56
CA THR A 21 -3.83 -3.46 -0.11
C THR A 21 -4.16 -2.81 1.24
N ASP A 22 -5.43 -2.54 1.47
CA ASP A 22 -5.94 -1.87 2.67
C ASP A 22 -6.31 -2.85 3.80
N ASP A 23 -6.21 -4.16 3.53
CA ASP A 23 -6.61 -5.24 4.42
C ASP A 23 -8.10 -5.14 4.84
N THR A 24 -8.96 -4.64 3.95
CA THR A 24 -10.40 -4.42 4.17
C THR A 24 -11.30 -5.52 3.60
N LEU A 25 -10.77 -6.42 2.77
CA LEU A 25 -11.53 -7.57 2.24
C LEU A 25 -12.00 -8.50 3.37
N GLU A 26 -13.26 -8.95 3.27
CA GLU A 26 -13.78 -10.01 4.13
C GLU A 26 -13.04 -11.34 3.89
N THR A 27 -13.04 -12.26 4.86
CA THR A 27 -12.26 -13.50 4.77
C THR A 27 -12.57 -14.30 3.50
N GLY A 28 -13.84 -14.47 3.14
CA GLY A 28 -14.22 -15.21 1.94
C GLY A 28 -13.82 -14.53 0.63
N GLU A 29 -13.86 -13.19 0.60
CA GLU A 29 -13.44 -12.38 -0.56
C GLU A 29 -11.92 -12.39 -0.72
N ARG A 30 -11.19 -12.32 0.40
CA ARG A 30 -9.73 -12.45 0.42
C ARG A 30 -9.29 -13.80 -0.12
N ASP A 31 -9.87 -14.90 0.37
CA ASP A 31 -9.50 -16.24 -0.08
C ASP A 31 -9.75 -16.41 -1.59
N ALA A 32 -10.89 -15.90 -2.09
CA ALA A 32 -11.21 -15.93 -3.52
C ALA A 32 -10.25 -15.07 -4.35
N PHE A 33 -9.90 -13.88 -3.86
CA PHE A 33 -8.97 -12.99 -4.55
C PHE A 33 -7.55 -13.55 -4.55
N GLU A 34 -7.08 -14.13 -3.44
CA GLU A 34 -5.78 -14.80 -3.38
C GLU A 34 -5.67 -15.96 -4.37
N GLU A 35 -6.73 -16.74 -4.56
CA GLU A 35 -6.77 -17.76 -5.62
C GLU A 35 -6.60 -17.15 -7.02
N VAL A 36 -7.22 -15.99 -7.29
CA VAL A 36 -7.01 -15.28 -8.57
C VAL A 36 -5.55 -14.83 -8.72
N LEU A 37 -4.91 -14.33 -7.66
CA LEU A 37 -3.49 -13.96 -7.67
C LEU A 37 -2.56 -15.16 -7.91
N VAL A 38 -2.97 -16.38 -7.55
CA VAL A 38 -2.20 -17.60 -7.85
C VAL A 38 -2.12 -17.85 -9.36
N HIS A 39 -3.16 -17.48 -10.12
CA HIS A 39 -3.27 -17.77 -11.55
C HIS A 39 -2.90 -16.61 -12.47
N ASP A 40 -2.72 -15.38 -11.94
CA ASP A 40 -2.30 -14.21 -12.70
C ASP A 40 -1.08 -13.52 -12.07
N ASP A 41 0.09 -13.76 -12.67
CA ASP A 41 1.39 -13.24 -12.19
C ASP A 41 1.45 -11.71 -12.22
N ASP A 42 0.90 -11.07 -13.27
CA ASP A 42 0.91 -9.62 -13.44
C ASP A 42 0.09 -8.96 -12.32
N LEU A 43 -1.09 -9.52 -12.06
CA LEU A 43 -2.00 -9.04 -11.02
C LEU A 43 -1.40 -9.25 -9.61
N ARG A 44 -0.76 -10.39 -9.38
CA ARG A 44 -0.06 -10.68 -8.13
C ARG A 44 1.07 -9.70 -7.88
N GLU A 45 1.91 -9.45 -8.88
CA GLU A 45 3.00 -8.49 -8.77
C GLU A 45 2.45 -7.09 -8.46
N LEU A 46 1.38 -6.66 -9.12
CA LEU A 46 0.74 -5.38 -8.88
C LEU A 46 0.19 -5.27 -7.45
N ALA A 47 -0.59 -6.25 -7.01
CA ALA A 47 -1.20 -6.25 -5.67
C ALA A 47 -0.13 -6.27 -4.56
N PHE A 48 0.93 -7.06 -4.72
CA PHE A 48 2.00 -7.12 -3.73
C PHE A 48 2.83 -5.84 -3.72
N SER A 49 3.16 -5.29 -4.89
CA SER A 49 3.89 -4.02 -5.00
C SER A 49 3.11 -2.85 -4.39
N ALA A 50 1.80 -2.79 -4.61
CA ALA A 50 0.93 -1.78 -4.00
C ALA A 50 0.93 -1.88 -2.47
N LYS A 51 0.82 -3.11 -1.94
CA LYS A 51 0.85 -3.38 -0.49
C LYS A 51 2.18 -3.01 0.16
N GLU A 52 3.30 -3.38 -0.45
CA GLU A 52 4.63 -2.99 0.03
C GLU A 52 4.85 -1.48 -0.07
N GLY A 53 4.45 -0.86 -1.19
CA GLY A 53 4.53 0.59 -1.39
C GLY A 53 3.78 1.37 -0.30
N LYS A 54 2.56 0.95 0.04
CA LYS A 54 1.78 1.56 1.13
C LYS A 54 2.51 1.45 2.47
N LYS A 55 3.09 0.29 2.78
CA LYS A 55 3.88 0.07 4.01
C LYS A 55 5.10 1.00 4.08
N LEU A 56 5.83 1.16 2.97
CA LEU A 56 6.98 2.07 2.89
C LEU A 56 6.56 3.53 3.10
N LEU A 57 5.44 3.97 2.50
CA LEU A 57 4.91 5.32 2.70
C LEU A 57 4.50 5.57 4.15
N GLN A 58 3.87 4.59 4.81
CA GLN A 58 3.56 4.68 6.24
C GLN A 58 4.83 4.81 7.08
N GLN A 59 5.84 3.98 6.83
CA GLN A 59 7.14 4.06 7.53
C GLN A 59 7.82 5.41 7.32
N LEU A 60 7.81 5.94 6.10
CA LEU A 60 8.32 7.27 5.79
C LEU A 60 7.58 8.36 6.57
N GLY A 61 6.26 8.24 6.68
CA GLY A 61 5.43 9.12 7.50
C GLY A 61 5.84 9.11 8.98
N PHE A 62 6.04 7.93 9.56
CA PHE A 62 6.51 7.78 10.94
C PHE A 62 7.90 8.40 11.15
N MET A 63 8.84 8.15 10.23
CA MET A 63 10.18 8.73 10.30
C MET A 63 10.12 10.27 10.30
N LYS A 64 9.39 10.86 9.35
CA LYS A 64 9.21 12.33 9.28
C LYS A 64 8.54 12.91 10.52
N ALA A 65 7.56 12.22 11.10
CA ALA A 65 6.92 12.64 12.34
C ALA A 65 7.93 12.63 13.51
N SER A 66 8.79 11.61 13.58
CA SER A 66 9.83 11.50 14.60
C SER A 66 10.89 12.61 14.48
N ASP A 67 11.29 12.98 13.27
CA ASP A 67 12.23 14.07 13.04
C ASP A 67 11.65 15.42 13.44
N LYS A 68 10.39 15.67 13.08
CA LYS A 68 9.67 16.87 13.54
C LYS A 68 9.57 16.92 15.06
N PHE A 69 9.26 15.81 15.71
CA PHE A 69 9.20 15.72 17.17
C PHE A 69 10.56 16.05 17.80
N ARG A 70 11.65 15.48 17.28
CA ARG A 70 13.02 15.76 17.75
C ARG A 70 13.39 17.22 17.59
N ALA A 71 13.09 17.82 16.43
CA ALA A 71 13.35 19.24 16.18
C ALA A 71 12.59 20.14 17.17
N ASN A 72 11.31 19.87 17.41
CA ASN A 72 10.48 20.60 18.36
C ASN A 72 11.00 20.46 19.80
N LEU A 73 11.44 19.27 20.18
CA LEU A 73 12.02 19.02 21.51
C LEU A 73 13.31 19.82 21.71
N ILE A 74 14.20 19.85 20.70
CA ILE A 74 15.44 20.62 20.75
C ILE A 74 15.16 22.12 20.89
N SER A 75 14.21 22.67 20.12
CA SER A 75 13.82 24.09 20.23
C SER A 75 13.40 24.44 21.67
N ARG A 76 12.50 23.63 22.25
CA ARG A 76 12.02 23.84 23.63
C ARG A 76 13.12 23.77 24.68
N LEU A 77 14.08 22.86 24.52
CA LEU A 77 15.23 22.75 25.43
C LEU A 77 16.19 23.94 25.32
N GLN A 78 16.32 24.53 24.14
CA GLN A 78 17.12 25.74 23.93
C GLN A 78 16.42 26.98 24.52
N GLU A 79 15.10 27.08 24.38
CA GLU A 79 14.27 28.14 24.97
C GLU A 79 14.34 28.14 26.50
N GLN A 80 14.41 26.97 27.15
CA GLN A 80 14.52 26.87 28.62
C GLN A 80 15.92 27.19 29.18
N ARG A 81 16.95 27.22 28.32
CA ARG A 81 18.34 27.52 28.72
C ARG A 81 18.74 28.97 28.47
N SER A 82 17.89 29.75 27.82
CA SER A 82 18.08 31.18 27.54
C SER A 82 17.31 32.02 28.55
#